data_AF-A0A815U9F8-F1
#
_entry.id   AF-A0A815U9F8-F1
#
_cell.length_a   1.000
_cell.length_b   1.000
_cell.length_c   1.000
_cell.angle_alpha   90.00
_cell.angle_beta   90.00
_cell.angle_gamma   90.00
#
_symmetry.space_group_name_H-M   'P 1'
#
loop_
_entity.id
_entity.type
_entity.pdbx_description
1 polymer ?
#
loop_
_entity_poly.entity_id
_entity_poly.type
_entity_poly.pdbx_seq_one_letter_code
_entity_poly.pdbx_strand_id
1 'polypeptide(L)' 'SDIPAAPLLVGETFLIEPTDDILTSLDTRKAKIEKEIEDIQTRIQTIQNVLSDLKVKLYGKFGKSINLENDEE' A
#
# COMPACT_ATOMS: atom_id res chain seq x y z
N SER A 1 -4.54 36.69 21.35
CA SER A 1 -4.46 35.34 21.93
C SER A 1 -3.33 34.64 21.24
N ASP A 2 -2.36 34.09 21.96
CA ASP A 2 -1.28 33.32 21.33
C ASP A 2 -1.88 32.10 20.63
N ILE A 3 -1.50 31.90 19.37
CA ILE A 3 -1.85 30.70 18.61
C ILE A 3 -0.91 29.59 19.09
N PRO A 4 -1.42 28.45 19.60
CA PRO A 4 -0.56 27.34 20.01
C PRO A 4 0.22 26.82 18.80
N ALA A 5 1.53 26.75 18.93
CA ALA A 5 2.46 26.27 17.90
C ALA A 5 3.42 25.24 18.49
N ALA A 6 3.84 24.27 17.66
CA ALA A 6 4.71 23.18 18.05
C ALA A 6 5.78 22.90 16.98
N PRO A 7 6.91 22.27 17.34
CA PRO A 7 7.91 21.84 16.37
C PRO A 7 7.46 20.58 15.61
N LEU A 8 7.45 20.65 14.28
CA LEU A 8 7.25 19.54 13.36
C LEU A 8 8.59 19.13 12.74
N LEU A 9 8.98 17.85 12.88
CA LEU A 9 10.15 17.30 12.20
C LEU A 9 9.82 17.00 10.73
N VAL A 10 10.57 17.58 9.81
CA VAL A 10 10.49 17.30 8.36
C VAL A 10 11.88 16.91 7.87
N GLY A 11 12.04 15.64 7.48
CA GLY A 11 13.35 15.09 7.16
C GLY A 11 14.27 15.14 8.38
N GLU A 12 15.25 16.06 8.35
CA GLU A 12 16.25 16.24 9.41
C GLU A 12 16.14 17.62 10.10
N THR A 13 15.12 18.43 9.78
CA THR A 13 14.96 19.79 10.32
C THR A 13 13.61 19.97 11.01
N PHE A 14 13.57 20.81 12.06
CA PHE A 14 12.33 21.19 12.73
C PHE A 14 11.78 22.53 12.23
N LEU A 15 10.47 22.58 11.98
CA LEU A 15 9.72 23.79 11.65
C LEU A 15 8.72 24.08 12.78
N ILE A 16 8.59 25.34 13.19
CA ILE A 16 7.55 25.73 14.16
C ILE A 16 6.30 26.10 13.38
N GLU A 17 5.23 25.34 13.55
CA GLU A 17 3.96 25.55 12.86
C GLU A 17 2.81 25.61 13.86
N PRO A 18 1.69 26.29 13.52
CA PRO A 18 0.46 26.21 14.28
C PRO A 18 0.02 24.75 14.45
N THR A 19 -0.43 24.39 15.65
CA THR A 19 -0.80 23.00 15.96
C THR A 19 -1.90 22.47 15.03
N ASP A 20 -2.85 23.31 14.64
CA ASP A 20 -3.95 22.91 13.73
C ASP A 20 -3.44 22.54 12.32
N ASP A 21 -2.44 23.27 11.83
CA ASP A 21 -1.80 23.00 10.54
C ASP A 21 -1.00 21.69 10.60
N ILE A 22 -0.32 21.44 11.72
CA ILE A 22 0.39 20.18 11.97
C ILE A 22 -0.58 19.00 11.95
N LEU A 23 -1.70 19.09 12.66
CA LEU A 23 -2.70 18.02 12.71
C LEU A 23 -3.28 17.75 11.31
N THR A 24 -3.61 18.80 10.57
CA THR A 24 -4.11 18.69 9.19
C THR A 24 -3.10 18.03 8.25
N SER A 25 -1.82 18.39 8.37
CA SER A 25 -0.72 17.80 7.61
C SER A 25 -0.53 16.31 7.94
N LEU A 26 -0.61 15.94 9.22
CA LEU A 26 -0.52 14.55 9.66
C LEU A 26 -1.70 13.70 9.16
N ASP A 27 -2.92 14.21 9.24
CA ASP A 27 -4.12 13.53 8.75
C ASP A 27 -4.04 13.30 7.23
N THR A 28 -3.59 14.31 6.48
CA THR A 28 -3.39 14.19 5.03
C THR A 28 -2.34 13.12 4.69
N ARG A 29 -1.22 13.09 5.41
CA ARG A 29 -0.15 12.09 5.21
C ARG A 29 -0.65 10.68 5.56
N LYS A 30 -1.40 10.55 6.65
CA LYS A 30 -1.98 9.27 7.06
C LYS A 30 -2.95 8.74 6.00
N ALA A 31 -3.88 9.56 5.54
CA ALA A 31 -4.84 9.18 4.49
C ALA A 31 -4.14 8.78 3.18
N LYS A 32 -3.04 9.46 2.82
CA LYS A 32 -2.22 9.09 1.66
C LYS A 32 -1.60 7.70 1.82
N ILE A 33 -1.01 7.41 2.98
CA ILE A 33 -0.40 6.11 3.27
C ILE A 33 -1.45 4.99 3.27
N GLU A 34 -2.62 5.22 3.87
CA GLU A 34 -3.73 4.27 3.87
C GLU A 34 -4.17 3.93 2.44
N LYS A 35 -4.31 4.94 1.58
CA LYS A 35 -4.62 4.73 0.17
C LYS A 35 -3.52 3.95 -0.58
N GLU A 36 -2.25 4.25 -0.33
CA GLU A 36 -1.14 3.50 -0.95
C GLU A 36 -1.15 2.01 -0.54
N ILE A 37 -1.52 1.72 0.71
CA ILE A 37 -1.70 0.33 1.19
C ILE A 37 -2.84 -0.35 0.43
N GLU A 38 -4.00 0.29 0.31
CA GLU A 38 -5.16 -0.23 -0.42
C GLU A 38 -4.83 -0.51 -1.90
N ASP A 39 -4.10 0.41 -2.54
CA ASP A 39 -3.67 0.26 -3.94
C ASP A 39 -2.71 -0.93 -4.10
N ILE A 40 -1.78 -1.13 -3.16
CA ILE A 40 -0.87 -2.28 -3.15
C ILE A 40 -1.64 -3.59 -2.97
N GLN A 41 -2.58 -3.65 -2.03
CA GLN A 41 -3.41 -4.83 -1.79
C GLN A 41 -4.24 -5.18 -3.03
N THR A 42 -4.82 -4.18 -3.69
CA THR A 42 -5.57 -4.36 -4.94
C THR A 42 -4.69 -4.94 -6.06
N ARG A 43 -3.43 -4.49 -6.15
CA ARG A 43 -2.47 -5.02 -7.12
C ARG A 43 -2.10 -6.47 -6.83
N ILE A 44 -1.89 -6.82 -5.56
CA ILE A 44 -1.64 -8.22 -5.14
C ILE A 44 -2.79 -9.11 -5.58
N GLN A 45 -4.03 -8.73 -5.26
CA GLN A 45 -5.21 -9.51 -5.64
C GLN A 45 -5.34 -9.66 -7.16
N THR A 46 -5.06 -8.60 -7.91
CA THR A 46 -5.08 -8.63 -9.37
C THR A 46 -4.07 -9.62 -9.93
N ILE A 47 -2.84 -9.61 -9.42
CA ILE A 47 -1.78 -10.53 -9.84
C ILE A 47 -2.16 -11.98 -9.50
N GLN A 48 -2.69 -12.22 -8.31
CA GLN A 48 -3.15 -13.55 -7.89
C GLN A 48 -4.26 -14.09 -8.79
N ASN A 49 -5.23 -13.25 -9.17
CA ASN A 49 -6.30 -13.63 -10.09
C ASN A 49 -5.73 -14.00 -11.48
N VAL A 50 -4.83 -13.19 -12.03
CA VAL A 50 -4.17 -13.47 -13.32
C VAL A 50 -3.37 -14.77 -13.27
N LEU A 51 -2.66 -15.02 -12.16
CA LEU A 51 -1.91 -16.27 -11.95
C LEU A 51 -2.85 -17.48 -11.89
N SER A 52 -3.96 -17.37 -11.17
CA SER A 52 -4.98 -18.44 -11.09
C SER A 52 -5.53 -18.77 -12.48
N ASP A 53 -5.94 -17.76 -13.24
CA ASP A 53 -6.44 -17.94 -14.61
C ASP A 53 -5.38 -18.58 -15.53
N LEU A 54 -4.12 -18.20 -15.37
CA LEU A 54 -3.03 -18.76 -16.15
C LEU A 54 -2.78 -20.22 -15.79
N LYS A 55 -2.81 -20.59 -14.50
CA LYS A 55 -2.71 -21.98 -14.04
C LYS A 55 -3.82 -22.83 -14.66
N VAL A 56 -5.07 -22.36 -14.64
CA VAL A 56 -6.20 -23.07 -15.28
C VAL A 56 -5.95 -23.28 -16.77
N LYS A 57 -5.51 -22.25 -17.49
CA LYS A 57 -5.21 -22.35 -18.93
C LYS A 57 -4.08 -23.35 -19.23
N LEU A 58 -3.03 -23.36 -18.41
CA LEU A 58 -1.90 -24.27 -18.59
C LEU A 58 -2.30 -25.72 -18.30
N TYR A 59 -3.02 -25.99 -17.22
CA TYR A 59 -3.53 -27.33 -16.93
C TYR A 59 -4.55 -27.81 -17.98
N GLY A 60 -5.41 -26.92 -18.50
CA GLY A 60 -6.30 -27.25 -19.61
C GLY A 60 -5.56 -27.65 -20.88
N LYS A 61 -4.38 -27.06 -21.16
CA LYS A 61 -3.59 -27.34 -22.36
C LYS A 61 -2.65 -28.54 -22.22
N PHE A 62 -2.00 -28.68 -21.08
CA PHE A 62 -0.92 -29.64 -20.87
C PHE A 62 -1.29 -30.80 -19.93
N GLY A 63 -2.42 -30.70 -19.22
CA GLY A 63 -2.90 -31.74 -18.31
C GLY A 63 -1.86 -32.12 -17.25
N LYS A 64 -1.69 -33.43 -17.04
CA LYS A 64 -0.75 -34.00 -16.05
C LYS A 64 0.72 -34.00 -16.53
N SER A 65 1.00 -33.49 -17.73
CA SER A 65 2.37 -33.43 -18.26
C SER A 65 3.21 -32.30 -17.66
N ILE A 66 2.61 -31.43 -16.84
CA ILE A 66 3.27 -30.36 -16.11
C ILE A 66 2.88 -30.37 -14.63
N ASN A 67 3.78 -29.91 -13.75
CA ASN A 67 3.49 -29.62 -12.35
C ASN A 67 3.75 -28.13 -12.09
N LEU A 68 2.69 -27.38 -11.77
CA LEU A 68 2.73 -25.94 -11.47
C LEU A 68 2.42 -25.64 -10.00
N GLU A 69 2.27 -26.69 -9.18
CA GLU A 69 2.16 -26.59 -7.73
C GLU A 69 3.56 -26.36 -7.16
N ASN A 70 4.04 -25.12 -7.25
CA ASN A 70 5.09 -24.59 -6.37
C ASN A 70 4.64 -23.19 -5.94
N ASP A 71 4.88 -22.92 -4.66
CA ASP A 71 4.74 -21.64 -3.94
C ASP A 71 3.46 -21.45 -3.08
N GLU A 72 3.57 -22.08 -1.89
CA GLU A 72 3.30 -21.60 -0.51
C GLU A 72 1.86 -21.55 0.08
N GLU A 73 1.72 -22.28 1.21
CA GLU A 73 0.78 -22.03 2.33
C GLU A 73 0.92 -20.61 2.91
#